data_AF-A0A1N7BU39-F1
#
_entry.id   AF-A0A1N7BU39-F1
#
_cell.length_a   1.000
_cell.length_b   1.000
_cell.length_c   1.000
_cell.angle_alpha   90.00
_cell.angle_beta   90.00
_cell.angle_gamma   90.00
#
_symmetry.space_group_name_H-M   'P 1'
#
loop_
_entity.id
_entity.type
_entity.pdbx_description
1 polymer ?
#
loop_
_entity_poly.entity_id
_entity_poly.type
_entity_poly.pdbx_seq_one_letter_code
_entity_poly.pdbx_strand_id
1 'polypeptide(L)'
;MGTVRKTITLTDQQDDWIKAQIDAGRYTNDSEYIRDLIRREQERSAELDAIRTALVEGEASGEPQPFDARAFKQRMLAAHG
;
A
#
# COMPACT_ATOMS: atom_id res chain seq x y z
N MET A 1 -22.74 -1.11 1.34
CA MET A 1 -22.14 -0.40 2.50
C MET A 1 -22.58 1.05 2.43
N GLY A 2 -23.11 1.63 3.50
CA GLY A 2 -23.61 3.01 3.48
C GLY A 2 -22.50 4.04 3.58
N THR A 3 -22.74 5.26 3.07
CA THR A 3 -21.85 6.41 3.27
C THR A 3 -22.27 7.20 4.50
N VAL A 4 -21.29 7.63 5.32
CA VAL A 4 -21.53 8.52 6.46
C VAL A 4 -21.04 9.93 6.11
N ARG A 5 -21.90 10.93 6.24
CA ARG A 5 -21.53 12.34 6.03
C ARG A 5 -20.58 12.81 7.13
N LYS A 6 -19.48 13.45 6.74
CA LYS A 6 -18.54 14.12 7.64
C LYS A 6 -18.31 15.54 7.15
N THR A 7 -18.18 16.48 8.09
CA THR A 7 -17.69 17.84 7.80
C THR A 7 -16.18 17.83 8.05
N ILE A 8 -15.42 18.33 7.08
CA ILE A 8 -13.96 18.44 7.16
C ILE A 8 -13.56 19.87 6.80
N THR A 9 -12.48 20.35 7.39
CA THR A 9 -11.89 21.64 7.03
C THR A 9 -10.66 21.37 6.16
N LEU A 10 -10.58 22.03 5.02
CA LEU A 10 -9.48 21.96 4.08
C LEU A 10 -8.90 23.37 3.90
N THR A 11 -7.64 23.44 3.48
CA THR A 11 -7.06 24.72 3.03
C THR A 11 -7.61 25.08 1.66
N ASP A 12 -7.58 26.38 1.31
CA ASP A 12 -7.99 26.83 -0.02
C ASP A 12 -7.20 26.12 -1.14
N GLN A 13 -5.89 25.91 -0.92
CA GLN A 13 -5.04 25.17 -1.85
C GLN A 13 -5.50 23.70 -2.05
N GLN A 14 -5.97 23.05 -0.99
CA GLN A 14 -6.49 21.68 -1.09
C GLN A 14 -7.82 21.66 -1.83
N ASP A 15 -8.72 22.60 -1.55
CA ASP A 15 -10.00 22.74 -2.24
C ASP A 15 -9.81 22.99 -3.76
N ASP A 16 -8.94 23.92 -4.13
CA ASP A 16 -8.60 24.21 -5.53
C ASP A 16 -8.05 22.97 -6.25
N TRP A 17 -7.20 22.20 -5.56
CA TRP A 17 -6.65 20.97 -6.12
C TRP A 17 -7.72 19.89 -6.33
N ILE A 18 -8.67 19.74 -5.40
CA ILE A 18 -9.80 18.82 -5.51
C ILE A 18 -10.69 19.21 -6.69
N LYS A 19 -11.05 20.49 -6.80
CA LYS A 19 -11.84 21.04 -7.91
C LYS A 19 -11.19 20.77 -9.26
N ALA A 20 -9.88 20.96 -9.38
CA ALA A 20 -9.15 20.64 -10.60
C ALA A 20 -9.23 19.15 -11.00
N GLN A 21 -9.42 18.22 -10.07
CA GLN A 21 -9.66 16.81 -10.40
C GLN A 21 -11.07 16.58 -10.96
N ILE A 22 -12.05 17.29 -10.43
CA ILE A 22 -13.45 17.20 -10.84
C ILE A 22 -13.62 17.86 -12.22
N ASP A 23 -13.06 19.04 -12.42
CA ASP A 23 -13.08 19.77 -13.70
C ASP A 23 -12.41 18.99 -14.83
N ALA A 24 -11.38 18.20 -14.49
CA ALA A 24 -10.74 17.28 -15.43
C ALA A 24 -11.56 16.02 -15.72
N GLY A 25 -12.77 15.88 -15.16
CA GLY A 25 -13.69 14.77 -15.36
C GLY A 25 -13.28 13.47 -14.68
N ARG A 26 -12.28 13.49 -13.77
CA ARG A 26 -11.83 12.27 -13.07
C ARG A 26 -12.78 11.84 -11.96
N TYR A 27 -13.52 12.78 -11.38
CA TYR A 27 -14.46 12.56 -10.28
C TYR A 27 -15.68 13.44 -10.44
N THR A 28 -16.81 13.00 -9.88
CA THR A 28 -18.09 13.71 -9.97
C THR A 28 -18.31 14.72 -8.84
N ASN A 29 -17.61 14.56 -7.71
CA ASN A 29 -17.69 15.44 -6.54
C ASN A 29 -16.52 15.20 -5.56
N ASP A 30 -16.36 16.13 -4.61
CA ASP A 30 -15.30 16.12 -3.60
C ASP A 30 -15.32 14.84 -2.77
N SER A 31 -16.51 14.38 -2.37
CA SER A 31 -16.64 13.20 -1.51
C SER A 31 -16.18 11.93 -2.20
N GLU A 32 -16.34 11.83 -3.53
CA GLU A 32 -15.81 10.74 -4.33
C GLU A 32 -14.29 10.76 -4.35
N TYR A 33 -13.74 11.94 -4.59
CA TYR A 33 -12.30 12.11 -4.64
C TYR A 33 -11.62 11.81 -3.30
N ILE A 34 -12.17 12.35 -2.20
CA ILE A 34 -11.65 12.11 -0.85
C ILE A 34 -11.71 10.62 -0.48
N ARG A 35 -12.79 9.92 -0.87
CA ARG A 35 -12.90 8.47 -0.66
C ARG A 35 -11.83 7.70 -1.42
N ASP A 36 -11.54 8.10 -2.66
CA ASP A 36 -10.48 7.48 -3.45
C ASP A 36 -9.09 7.73 -2.87
N LEU A 37 -8.83 8.96 -2.42
CA LEU A 37 -7.59 9.32 -1.72
C LEU A 37 -7.38 8.45 -0.47
N ILE A 38 -8.41 8.27 0.35
CA ILE A 38 -8.36 7.42 1.54
C ILE A 38 -8.07 5.96 1.16
N ARG A 39 -8.69 5.45 0.09
CA ARG A 39 -8.45 4.08 -0.37
C ARG A 39 -6.99 3.88 -0.78
N ARG A 40 -6.43 4.79 -1.58
CA ARG A 40 -5.02 4.73 -2.00
C ARG A 40 -4.07 4.79 -0.81
N GLU A 41 -4.40 5.60 0.20
CA GLU A 41 -3.61 5.65 1.45
C GLU A 41 -3.66 4.32 2.21
N GLN A 42 -4.84 3.69 2.29
CA GLN A 42 -5.01 2.39 2.94
C GLN A 42 -4.24 1.29 2.20
N GLU A 43 -4.30 1.27 0.86
CA GLU A 43 -3.55 0.32 0.03
C GLU A 43 -2.04 0.49 0.24
N ARG A 44 -1.53 1.72 0.17
CA ARG A 44 -0.11 2.02 0.43
C ARG A 44 0.31 1.61 1.84
N SER A 45 -0.51 1.89 2.84
CA SER A 45 -0.22 1.51 4.23
C SER A 45 -0.19 0.00 4.40
N ALA A 46 -1.12 -0.73 3.76
CA ALA A 46 -1.17 -2.19 3.81
C ALA A 46 0.08 -2.83 3.16
N GLU A 47 0.58 -2.28 2.05
CA GLU A 47 1.84 -2.74 1.44
C GLU A 47 3.03 -2.55 2.38
N LEU A 48 3.14 -1.37 3.01
CA LEU A 48 4.20 -1.09 3.98
C LEU A 48 4.13 -1.99 5.21
N ASP A 49 2.93 -2.22 5.73
CA ASP A 49 2.72 -3.10 6.87
C ASP A 49 3.06 -4.55 6.52
N ALA A 50 2.71 -5.03 5.31
CA ALA A 50 3.09 -6.36 4.84
C ALA A 50 4.61 -6.55 4.78
N ILE A 51 5.33 -5.56 4.24
CA ILE A 51 6.80 -5.57 4.20
C ILE A 51 7.37 -5.57 5.63
N ARG A 52 6.85 -4.71 6.50
CA ARG A 52 7.30 -4.63 7.89
C ARG A 52 7.08 -5.94 8.64
N THR A 53 5.92 -6.57 8.47
CA THR A 53 5.62 -7.87 9.07
C THR A 53 6.60 -8.94 8.56
N ALA A 54 6.87 -9.00 7.27
CA ALA A 54 7.83 -9.96 6.70
C ALA A 54 9.26 -9.74 7.22
N LEU A 55 9.69 -8.49 7.41
CA LEU A 55 10.98 -8.18 8.00
C LEU A 55 11.06 -8.65 9.46
N VAL A 56 10.04 -8.36 10.27
CA VAL A 56 9.98 -8.79 11.67
C VAL A 56 9.99 -10.32 11.77
N GLU A 57 9.25 -11.01 10.90
CA GLU A 57 9.27 -12.47 10.82
C GLU A 57 10.68 -12.99 10.49
N GLY A 58 11.36 -12.37 9.53
CA GLY A 58 12.75 -12.69 9.18
C GLY A 58 13.73 -12.46 10.33
N GLU A 59 13.62 -11.33 11.04
CA GLU A 59 14.44 -11.01 12.21
C GLU A 59 14.19 -12.00 13.37
N ALA A 60 12.96 -12.46 13.53
CA ALA A 60 12.59 -13.47 14.53
C ALA A 60 12.89 -14.92 14.11
N SER A 61 13.30 -15.15 12.85
CA SER A 61 13.51 -16.51 12.29
C SER A 61 14.80 -17.19 12.78
N GLY A 62 15.63 -16.47 13.55
CA GLY A 62 16.87 -16.98 14.14
C GLY A 62 18.12 -16.33 13.55
N GLU A 63 19.28 -16.86 13.91
CA GLU A 63 20.57 -16.28 13.52
C GLU A 63 20.82 -16.42 12.01
N PRO A 64 21.16 -15.33 11.30
CA PRO A 64 21.45 -15.38 9.87
C PRO A 64 22.65 -16.27 9.59
N GLN A 65 22.53 -17.10 8.54
CA GLN A 65 23.58 -18.02 8.11
C GLN A 65 24.15 -17.59 6.74
N PRO A 66 25.43 -17.92 6.44
CA PRO A 66 25.99 -17.72 5.11
C PRO A 66 25.16 -18.44 4.02
N PHE A 67 24.92 -17.77 2.90
CA PHE A 67 24.09 -18.31 1.81
C PHE A 67 24.91 -18.56 0.53
N ASP A 68 24.94 -19.81 0.06
CA ASP A 68 25.47 -20.21 -1.24
C ASP A 68 24.34 -20.51 -2.23
N ALA A 69 24.14 -19.59 -3.19
CA ALA A 69 23.10 -19.69 -4.20
C ALA A 69 23.27 -20.90 -5.15
N ARG A 70 24.52 -21.33 -5.45
CA ARG A 70 24.78 -22.47 -6.34
C ARG A 70 24.40 -23.78 -5.67
N ALA A 71 24.85 -23.95 -4.42
CA ALA A 71 24.50 -25.12 -3.62
C ALA A 71 22.99 -25.19 -3.36
N PHE A 72 22.34 -24.04 -3.11
CA PHE A 72 20.88 -23.97 -2.98
C PHE A 72 20.16 -24.45 -4.25
N LYS A 73 20.54 -23.94 -5.43
CA LYS A 73 19.90 -24.31 -6.70
C LYS A 73 20.08 -25.79 -7.03
N GLN A 74 21.26 -26.35 -6.78
CA GLN A 74 21.52 -27.80 -6.97
C GLN A 74 20.63 -28.66 -6.07
N ARG A 75 20.47 -28.27 -4.79
CA ARG A 75 19.55 -28.97 -3.87
C ARG A 75 18.10 -28.91 -4.34
N MET A 76 17.62 -27.76 -4.78
CA MET A 76 16.24 -27.61 -5.27
C MET A 76 15.97 -28.44 -6.52
N LEU A 77 16.92 -28.49 -7.47
CA LEU A 77 16.80 -29.32 -8.67
C LEU A 77 16.79 -30.82 -8.35
N ALA A 78 17.58 -31.26 -7.37
CA ALA A 78 17.61 -32.66 -6.95
C ALA A 78 16.37 -33.09 -6.16
N ALA A 79 15.71 -32.17 -5.47
CA ALA A 79 14.52 -32.45 -4.66
C ALA A 79 13.20 -32.40 -5.47
N HIS A 80 13.19 -31.69 -6.61
CA HIS A 80 11.97 -31.41 -7.39
C HIS A 80 12.09 -31.72 -8.89
N GLY A 81 13.18 -32.35 -9.33
CA GLY A 81 13.38 -32.86 -10.69
C GLY A 81 13.16 -34.36 -10.77
#